data_AF-A0A4Q9M4J9-F1
#
_entry.id   AF-A0A4Q9M4J9-F1
#
_cell.length_a   1.000
_cell.length_b   1.000
_cell.length_c   1.000
_cell.angle_alpha   90.00
_cell.angle_beta   90.00
_cell.angle_gamma   90.00
#
_symmetry.space_group_name_H-M   'P 1'
#
loop_
_entity.id
_entity.type
_entity.pdbx_description
1 polymer ?
#
loop_
_entity_poly.entity_id
_entity_poly.type
_entity_poly.pdbx_seq_one_letter_code
_entity_poly.pdbx_strand_id
1 'polypeptide(L)'
;MQKQDDEGYLRQSNATLQQVLLAEIRSCKVRTSLKLVQKKDSHLGSANAKLLVISGAKKPFPDTLQIRIAYKWTTSGAKLSKMTQELAYLQDRVLEVFNIDRSIRSKHISGMASQFLWKVMHDIYMIGHRWLQESMLEEYHDRAICVVCGNVESIDHILFRCEAVGQAEVWGEL
;
A
#
# COMPACT_ATOMS: atom_id res chain seq x y z
N MET A 1 10.94 -6.11 -17.13
CA MET A 1 10.75 -5.52 -15.79
C MET A 1 9.62 -4.50 -15.71
N GLN A 2 9.28 -3.76 -16.77
CA GLN A 2 8.23 -2.71 -16.68
C GLN A 2 6.90 -3.19 -16.09
N LYS A 3 6.41 -4.37 -16.50
CA LYS A 3 5.18 -4.95 -15.93
C LYS A 3 5.27 -5.18 -14.41
N GLN A 4 6.38 -5.73 -13.92
CA GLN A 4 6.57 -5.98 -12.49
C GLN A 4 6.69 -4.67 -11.70
N ASP A 5 7.35 -3.67 -12.29
CA ASP A 5 7.45 -2.31 -11.73
C ASP A 5 6.08 -1.65 -11.64
N ASP A 6 5.25 -1.79 -12.67
CA ASP A 6 3.88 -1.27 -12.69
C ASP A 6 2.96 -2.00 -11.70
N GLU A 7 3.17 -3.30 -11.47
CA GLU A 7 2.45 -4.12 -10.48
C GLU A 7 3.05 -3.98 -9.06
N GLY A 8 4.06 -3.13 -8.85
CA GLY A 8 4.69 -2.91 -7.54
C GLY A 8 5.43 -4.12 -6.97
N TYR A 9 5.78 -5.11 -7.80
CA TYR A 9 6.43 -6.38 -7.41
C TYR A 9 5.65 -7.24 -6.42
N LEU A 10 4.35 -6.98 -6.23
CA LEU A 10 3.52 -7.64 -5.21
C LEU A 10 3.41 -9.16 -5.33
N ARG A 11 3.63 -9.69 -6.53
CA ARG A 11 3.61 -11.13 -6.81
C ARG A 11 4.97 -11.82 -6.62
N GLN A 12 6.05 -11.07 -6.41
CA GLN A 12 7.41 -11.60 -6.43
C GLN A 12 7.92 -11.85 -5.00
N SER A 13 8.33 -13.08 -4.71
CA SER A 13 8.92 -13.42 -3.40
C SER A 13 10.26 -12.73 -3.16
N ASN A 14 10.99 -12.39 -4.22
CA ASN A 14 12.27 -11.67 -4.18
C ASN A 14 12.13 -10.19 -4.59
N ALA A 15 10.96 -9.58 -4.37
CA ALA A 15 10.65 -8.20 -4.73
C ALA A 15 11.75 -7.21 -4.31
N THR A 16 12.20 -7.28 -3.05
CA THR A 16 13.23 -6.39 -2.51
C THR A 16 14.53 -6.44 -3.31
N LEU A 17 15.01 -7.65 -3.65
CA LEU A 17 16.25 -7.81 -4.43
C LEU A 17 16.08 -7.27 -5.86
N GLN A 18 14.93 -7.48 -6.49
CA GLN A 18 14.64 -6.96 -7.83
C GLN A 18 14.59 -5.43 -7.84
N GLN A 19 13.97 -4.82 -6.83
CA GLN A 19 13.87 -3.37 -6.69
C GLN A 19 15.23 -2.73 -6.45
N VAL A 20 16.08 -3.32 -5.59
CA VAL A 20 17.46 -2.87 -5.39
C VAL A 20 18.25 -2.93 -6.70
N LEU A 21 18.21 -4.08 -7.37
CA LEU A 21 18.93 -4.26 -8.63
C LEU A 21 18.49 -3.22 -9.67
N LEU A 22 17.18 -2.99 -9.80
CA LEU A 22 16.65 -2.00 -10.72
C LEU A 22 17.06 -0.59 -10.35
N ALA A 23 17.02 -0.23 -9.06
CA ALA A 23 17.43 1.07 -8.56
C ALA A 23 18.92 1.32 -8.86
N GLU A 24 19.77 0.31 -8.72
CA GLU A 24 21.20 0.39 -9.01
C GLU A 24 21.46 0.54 -10.51
N ILE A 25 20.77 -0.25 -11.35
CA ILE A 25 20.87 -0.11 -12.81
C ILE A 25 20.40 1.29 -13.26
N ARG A 26 19.34 1.82 -12.65
CA ARG A 26 18.82 3.18 -12.93
C ARG A 26 19.73 4.28 -12.39
N SER A 27 20.57 4.01 -11.38
CA SER A 27 21.52 4.98 -10.83
C SER A 27 22.79 5.09 -11.67
N CYS A 28 23.11 4.07 -12.49
CA CYS A 28 24.25 4.08 -13.40
C CYS A 28 24.18 5.28 -14.37
N LYS A 29 25.19 6.15 -14.34
CA LYS A 29 25.29 7.33 -15.22
C LYS A 29 25.54 6.98 -16.69
N VAL A 30 26.08 5.79 -16.95
CA VAL A 30 26.48 5.33 -18.29
C VAL A 30 25.47 4.30 -18.79
N ARG A 31 25.09 4.42 -20.07
CA ARG A 31 24.23 3.44 -20.73
C ARG A 31 24.86 2.06 -20.64
N THR A 32 24.25 1.18 -19.85
CA THR A 32 24.75 -0.16 -19.58
C THR A 32 23.83 -1.18 -20.24
N SER A 33 24.41 -2.11 -21.02
CA SER A 33 23.68 -3.21 -21.64
C SER A 33 24.09 -4.54 -21.02
N LEU A 34 23.11 -5.38 -20.71
CA LEU A 34 23.36 -6.74 -20.21
C LEU A 34 23.40 -7.72 -21.37
N LYS A 35 24.43 -8.57 -21.41
CA LYS A 35 24.56 -9.66 -22.37
C LYS A 35 24.41 -11.00 -21.65
N LEU A 36 23.48 -11.83 -22.12
CA LEU A 36 23.38 -13.21 -21.66
C LEU A 36 24.51 -14.03 -22.29
N VAL A 37 25.39 -14.60 -21.45
CA VAL A 37 26.49 -15.47 -21.89
C VAL A 37 26.04 -16.91 -21.78
N GLN A 38 26.13 -17.66 -22.89
CA GLN A 38 25.75 -19.07 -22.91
C GLN A 38 26.90 -19.95 -22.45
N LYS A 39 26.60 -21.17 -21.97
CA LYS A 39 27.61 -22.13 -21.49
C LYS A 39 28.66 -22.47 -22.55
N LYS A 40 28.25 -22.48 -23.83
CA LYS A 40 29.11 -22.79 -24.98
C LYS A 40 30.16 -21.71 -25.28
N ASP A 41 29.92 -20.48 -24.83
CA ASP A 41 30.75 -19.31 -25.18
C ASP A 41 32.07 -19.27 -24.39
N SER A 42 32.29 -20.21 -23.45
CA SER A 42 33.51 -20.41 -22.66
C SER A 42 34.17 -19.13 -22.13
N HIS A 43 33.36 -18.17 -21.68
CA HIS A 43 33.84 -16.86 -21.26
C HIS A 43 34.57 -16.93 -19.90
N LEU A 44 35.83 -16.49 -19.87
CA LEU A 44 36.68 -16.54 -18.68
C LEU A 44 36.03 -15.86 -17.45
N GLY A 45 35.41 -14.71 -17.64
CA GLY A 45 34.71 -14.01 -16.56
C GLY A 45 33.54 -14.81 -15.97
N SER A 46 32.85 -15.62 -16.78
CA SER A 46 31.78 -16.50 -16.28
C SER A 46 32.35 -17.67 -15.47
N ALA A 47 33.48 -18.23 -15.90
CA ALA A 47 34.17 -19.28 -15.15
C ALA A 47 34.63 -18.78 -13.78
N ASN A 48 35.27 -17.61 -13.72
CA ASN A 48 35.71 -17.01 -12.46
C ASN A 48 34.53 -16.66 -11.54
N ALA A 49 33.44 -16.10 -12.07
CA ALA A 49 32.24 -15.81 -11.29
C ALA A 49 31.63 -17.09 -10.67
N LYS A 50 31.64 -18.22 -11.38
CA LYS A 50 31.17 -19.51 -10.82
C LYS A 50 32.02 -19.99 -9.66
N LEU A 51 33.35 -19.84 -9.74
CA LEU A 51 34.25 -20.18 -8.64
C LEU A 51 33.94 -19.34 -7.39
N LEU A 52 33.72 -18.03 -7.57
CA LEU A 52 33.33 -17.13 -6.49
C LEU A 52 32.00 -17.53 -5.85
N VAL A 53 30.98 -17.87 -6.66
CA VAL A 53 29.69 -18.36 -6.15
C VAL A 53 29.85 -19.63 -5.31
N ILE A 54 30.65 -20.60 -5.76
CA ILE A 54 30.90 -21.84 -5.02
C ILE A 54 31.61 -21.53 -3.69
N SER A 55 32.60 -20.65 -3.70
CA SER A 55 33.29 -20.24 -2.47
C SER A 55 32.36 -19.51 -1.49
N GLY A 56 31.46 -18.66 -2.00
CA GLY A 56 30.46 -17.95 -1.20
C GLY A 56 29.42 -18.88 -0.59
N ALA A 57 28.95 -19.88 -1.34
CA ALA A 57 27.98 -20.86 -0.87
C ALA A 57 28.53 -21.76 0.26
N LYS A 58 29.86 -21.91 0.35
CA LYS A 58 30.54 -22.67 1.41
C LYS A 58 30.84 -21.85 2.66
N LYS A 59 30.54 -20.54 2.67
CA LYS A 59 30.76 -19.71 3.87
C LYS A 59 29.86 -20.20 5.01
N PRO A 60 30.37 -20.25 6.25
CA PRO A 60 29.58 -20.71 7.39
C PRO A 60 28.45 -19.74 7.76
N PHE A 61 28.59 -18.46 7.40
CA PHE A 61 27.59 -17.42 7.63
C PHE A 61 27.38 -16.61 6.34
N PRO A 62 26.14 -16.20 6.05
CA PRO A 62 25.85 -15.34 4.90
C PRO A 62 26.43 -13.94 5.10
N ASP A 63 26.94 -13.34 4.02
CA ASP A 63 27.35 -11.94 4.04
C ASP A 63 26.11 -11.04 4.22
N THR A 64 26.21 -10.03 5.08
CA THR A 64 25.12 -9.06 5.27
C THR A 64 25.17 -8.01 4.16
N LEU A 65 24.14 -7.97 3.31
CA LEU A 65 24.00 -6.95 2.28
C LEU A 65 23.21 -5.76 2.81
N GLN A 66 23.81 -4.56 2.79
CA GLN A 66 23.09 -3.34 3.10
C GLN A 66 22.21 -2.94 1.91
N ILE A 67 20.97 -3.41 1.94
CA ILE A 67 19.95 -3.06 0.96
C ILE A 67 19.39 -1.67 1.31
N ARG A 68 19.85 -0.63 0.59
CA ARG A 68 19.28 0.72 0.68
C ARG A 68 18.79 1.16 -0.70
N ILE A 69 17.48 1.25 -0.86
CA ILE A 69 16.87 1.82 -2.07
C ILE A 69 16.68 3.30 -1.83
N ALA A 70 17.26 4.15 -2.67
CA ALA A 70 17.00 5.58 -2.61
C ALA A 70 15.50 5.84 -2.87
N TYR A 71 14.88 6.69 -2.06
CA TYR A 71 13.43 6.96 -2.09
C TYR A 71 12.88 7.26 -3.50
N LYS A 72 13.66 7.96 -4.34
CA LYS A 72 13.30 8.26 -5.74
C LYS A 72 13.03 7.03 -6.63
N TRP A 73 13.52 5.85 -6.23
CA TRP A 73 13.34 4.59 -6.94
C TRP A 73 12.42 3.61 -6.20
N THR A 74 11.87 4.03 -5.06
CA THR A 74 10.99 3.20 -4.25
C THR A 74 9.58 3.22 -4.84
N THR A 75 9.10 2.05 -5.24
CA THR A 75 7.70 1.83 -5.64
C THR A 75 6.90 1.37 -4.42
N SER A 76 5.98 2.19 -3.93
CA SER A 76 5.15 1.88 -2.74
C SER A 76 4.07 0.84 -3.01
N GLY A 77 3.77 0.53 -4.27
CA GLY A 77 2.75 -0.45 -4.64
C GLY A 77 2.49 -0.49 -6.14
N ALA A 78 1.43 -1.22 -6.53
CA ALA A 78 0.97 -1.26 -7.91
C ALA A 78 0.41 0.10 -8.35
N LYS A 79 0.70 0.51 -9.58
CA LYS A 79 0.10 1.69 -10.21
C LYS A 79 -1.41 1.50 -10.29
N LEU A 80 -2.18 2.56 -10.02
CA LEU A 80 -3.65 2.54 -10.08
C LEU A 80 -4.19 2.00 -11.41
N SER A 81 -3.58 2.39 -12.54
CA SER A 81 -3.97 1.92 -13.87
C SER A 81 -3.72 0.42 -14.12
N LYS A 82 -2.93 -0.23 -13.27
CA LYS A 82 -2.62 -1.67 -13.31
C LYS A 82 -3.14 -2.40 -12.07
N MET A 83 -3.81 -1.71 -11.16
CA MET A 83 -4.37 -2.29 -9.95
C MET A 83 -5.50 -3.24 -10.32
N THR A 84 -5.40 -4.48 -9.86
CA THR A 84 -6.48 -5.47 -9.93
C THR A 84 -6.90 -5.84 -8.52
N GLN A 85 -8.08 -6.41 -8.36
CA GLN A 85 -8.56 -6.90 -7.07
C GLN A 85 -7.55 -7.88 -6.41
N GLU A 86 -6.95 -8.76 -7.20
CA GLU A 86 -5.89 -9.68 -6.73
C GLU A 86 -4.67 -8.93 -6.20
N LEU A 87 -4.21 -7.89 -6.90
CA LEU A 87 -3.07 -7.08 -6.49
C LEU A 87 -3.38 -6.23 -5.26
N ALA A 88 -4.61 -5.71 -5.13
CA ALA A 88 -5.05 -5.00 -3.93
C ALA A 88 -4.96 -5.91 -2.69
N TYR A 89 -5.47 -7.14 -2.78
CA TYR A 89 -5.34 -8.11 -1.68
C TYR A 89 -3.90 -8.52 -1.38
N LEU A 90 -3.01 -8.55 -2.39
CA LEU A 90 -1.59 -8.78 -2.20
C LEU A 90 -0.90 -7.59 -1.52
N GLN A 91 -1.26 -6.36 -1.88
CA GLN A 91 -0.77 -5.13 -1.26
C GLN A 91 -1.17 -5.04 0.21
N ASP A 92 -2.40 -5.39 0.55
CA ASP A 92 -2.88 -5.41 1.93
C ASP A 92 -2.13 -6.42 2.81
N ARG A 93 -1.67 -7.54 2.24
CA ARG A 93 -0.79 -8.47 2.95
C ARG A 93 0.60 -7.89 3.26
N VAL A 94 1.01 -6.84 2.54
CA VAL A 94 2.32 -6.20 2.65
C VAL A 94 2.26 -4.87 3.43
N LEU A 95 1.09 -4.21 3.50
CA LEU A 95 0.89 -2.95 4.23
C LEU A 95 0.18 -3.14 5.58
N GLU A 96 0.56 -2.31 6.55
CA GLU A 96 0.09 -2.30 7.95
C GLU A 96 -1.43 -2.10 8.16
N VAL A 97 -2.24 -1.98 7.11
CA VAL A 97 -3.71 -1.89 7.17
C VAL A 97 -4.32 -3.13 7.87
N PHE A 98 -3.66 -4.29 7.73
CA PHE A 98 -4.03 -5.53 8.45
C PHE A 98 -3.97 -5.38 9.99
N ASN A 99 -3.12 -4.50 10.52
CA ASN A 99 -3.03 -4.28 11.97
C ASN A 99 -4.24 -3.51 12.49
N ILE A 100 -4.81 -2.61 11.68
CA ILE A 100 -6.00 -1.85 12.04
C ILE A 100 -7.24 -2.74 11.97
N ASP A 101 -7.37 -3.58 10.95
CA ASP A 101 -8.46 -4.55 10.86
C ASP A 101 -8.42 -5.59 11.98
N ARG A 102 -7.22 -6.03 12.39
CA ARG A 102 -7.08 -6.88 13.59
C ARG A 102 -7.40 -6.13 14.87
N SER A 103 -7.02 -4.86 14.98
CA SER A 103 -7.25 -4.08 16.19
C SER A 103 -8.74 -3.85 16.42
N ILE A 104 -9.51 -3.52 15.37
CA ILE A 104 -10.95 -3.32 15.50
C ILE A 104 -11.74 -4.62 15.74
N ARG A 105 -11.16 -5.79 15.44
CA ARG A 105 -11.74 -7.13 15.70
C ARG A 105 -11.23 -7.76 16.99
N SER A 106 -10.55 -6.99 17.83
CA SER A 106 -10.08 -7.42 19.14
C SER A 106 -11.24 -7.84 20.05
N LYS A 107 -11.01 -8.81 20.93
CA LYS A 107 -11.95 -9.22 21.99
C LYS A 107 -12.34 -8.08 22.94
N HIS A 108 -11.57 -6.99 22.94
CA HIS A 108 -11.79 -5.82 23.78
C HIS A 108 -12.75 -4.80 23.16
N ILE A 109 -13.20 -5.03 21.92
CA ILE A 109 -14.14 -4.15 21.21
C ILE A 109 -15.43 -4.95 20.99
N SER A 110 -16.57 -4.34 21.31
CA SER A 110 -17.86 -4.99 21.08
C SER A 110 -18.08 -5.23 19.58
N GLY A 111 -18.83 -6.28 19.24
CA GLY A 111 -19.12 -6.58 17.84
C GLY A 111 -19.79 -5.41 17.09
N MET A 112 -20.64 -4.64 17.78
CA MET A 112 -21.27 -3.44 17.22
C MET A 112 -20.26 -2.32 16.96
N ALA A 113 -19.34 -2.05 17.90
CA ALA A 113 -18.31 -1.04 17.72
C ALA A 113 -17.33 -1.44 16.60
N SER A 114 -16.97 -2.72 16.53
CA SER A 114 -16.14 -3.28 15.44
C SER A 114 -16.78 -3.06 14.08
N GLN A 115 -18.09 -3.37 13.96
CA GLN A 115 -18.84 -3.13 12.72
C GLN A 115 -18.89 -1.64 12.38
N PHE A 116 -19.19 -0.77 13.34
CA PHE A 116 -19.20 0.67 13.11
C PHE A 116 -17.84 1.16 12.58
N LEU A 117 -16.75 0.84 13.29
CA LEU A 117 -15.40 1.24 12.91
C LEU A 117 -15.00 0.71 11.52
N TRP A 118 -15.35 -0.54 11.21
CA TRP A 118 -15.13 -1.11 9.89
C TRP A 118 -15.84 -0.31 8.79
N LYS A 119 -17.12 0.03 9.02
CA LYS A 119 -17.91 0.83 8.07
C LYS A 119 -17.36 2.26 7.90
N VAL A 120 -16.85 2.87 8.97
CA VAL A 120 -16.18 4.18 8.94
C VAL A 120 -14.90 4.12 8.12
N MET A 121 -14.02 3.15 8.41
CA MET A 121 -12.72 3.01 7.74
C MET A 121 -12.86 2.72 6.23
N HIS A 122 -13.90 1.98 5.85
CA HIS A 122 -14.19 1.68 4.46
C HIS A 122 -15.05 2.74 3.76
N ASP A 123 -15.35 3.86 4.44
CA ASP A 123 -16.12 4.99 3.90
C ASP A 123 -17.44 4.56 3.21
N ILE A 124 -18.15 3.60 3.84
CA ILE A 124 -19.35 3.02 3.22
C ILE A 124 -20.62 3.83 3.49
N TYR A 125 -20.55 4.79 4.42
CA TYR A 125 -21.71 5.59 4.80
C TYR A 125 -22.00 6.65 3.74
N MET A 126 -23.28 6.87 3.45
CA MET A 126 -23.74 7.93 2.55
C MET A 126 -23.74 9.27 3.29
N ILE A 127 -22.59 9.94 3.33
CA ILE A 127 -22.36 11.17 4.10
C ILE A 127 -21.61 12.20 3.23
N GLY A 128 -22.00 13.47 3.34
CA GLY A 128 -21.29 14.60 2.75
C GLY A 128 -20.96 14.45 1.28
N HIS A 129 -19.66 14.32 1.00
CA HIS A 129 -19.12 14.21 -0.35
C HIS A 129 -19.77 13.12 -1.23
N ARG A 130 -20.32 12.06 -0.62
CA ARG A 130 -21.02 10.98 -1.33
C ARG A 130 -22.32 11.47 -1.99
N TRP A 131 -22.98 12.46 -1.38
CA TRP A 131 -24.18 13.09 -1.92
C TRP A 131 -23.86 14.14 -2.99
N LEU A 132 -22.63 14.66 -3.02
CA LEU A 132 -22.17 15.70 -3.97
C LEU A 132 -21.53 15.14 -5.24
N GLN A 133 -21.60 13.83 -5.46
CA GLN A 133 -21.04 13.18 -6.64
C GLN A 133 -21.85 13.52 -7.90
N GLU A 134 -21.21 13.65 -9.05
CA GLU A 134 -21.87 13.98 -10.32
C GLU A 134 -23.00 13.02 -10.73
N SER A 135 -22.95 11.77 -10.25
CA SER A 135 -24.00 10.77 -10.51
C SER A 135 -25.23 10.92 -9.62
N MET A 136 -25.18 11.78 -8.61
CA MET A 136 -26.30 12.03 -7.69
C MET A 136 -27.26 13.08 -8.25
N LEU A 137 -28.55 12.90 -7.97
CA LEU A 137 -29.56 13.90 -8.30
C LEU A 137 -29.38 15.11 -7.36
N GLU A 138 -29.52 16.30 -7.93
CA GLU A 138 -29.30 17.58 -7.24
C GLU A 138 -30.20 17.75 -6.00
N GLU A 139 -31.40 17.16 -6.01
CA GLU A 139 -32.33 17.13 -4.87
C GLU A 139 -31.75 16.45 -3.60
N TYR A 140 -30.70 15.62 -3.75
CA TYR A 140 -30.03 14.97 -2.63
C TYR A 140 -28.80 15.72 -2.13
N HIS A 141 -28.35 16.77 -2.83
CA HIS A 141 -27.14 17.52 -2.45
C HIS A 141 -27.30 18.21 -1.10
N ASP A 142 -28.52 18.62 -0.74
CA ASP A 142 -28.81 19.23 0.56
C ASP A 142 -28.48 18.30 1.73
N ARG A 143 -28.50 16.96 1.52
CA ARG A 143 -28.13 15.96 2.54
C ARG A 143 -26.63 15.91 2.80
N ALA A 144 -25.83 16.55 1.95
CA ALA A 144 -24.39 16.66 2.16
C ALA A 144 -24.04 17.66 3.25
N ILE A 145 -24.95 18.59 3.59
CA ILE A 145 -24.64 19.74 4.41
C ILE A 145 -25.33 19.62 5.77
N CYS A 146 -24.57 19.89 6.83
CA CYS A 146 -25.10 19.94 8.17
C CYS A 146 -26.08 21.09 8.32
N VAL A 147 -27.32 20.81 8.72
CA VAL A 147 -28.35 21.85 8.90
C VAL A 147 -28.07 22.78 10.08
N VAL A 148 -27.22 22.37 11.02
CA VAL A 148 -26.93 23.13 12.25
C VAL A 148 -25.81 24.15 12.01
N CYS A 149 -24.70 23.70 11.41
CA CYS A 149 -23.50 24.53 11.27
C CYS A 149 -23.10 24.85 9.81
N GLY A 150 -23.79 24.27 8.81
CA GLY A 150 -23.54 24.53 7.39
C GLY A 150 -22.29 23.87 6.80
N ASN A 151 -21.55 23.06 7.56
CA ASN A 151 -20.39 22.34 7.04
C ASN A 151 -20.80 21.10 6.23
N VAL A 152 -19.95 20.66 5.30
CA VAL A 152 -20.13 19.37 4.63
C VAL A 152 -19.99 18.25 5.66
N GLU A 153 -20.98 17.38 5.72
CA GLU A 153 -21.05 16.28 6.65
C GLU A 153 -19.88 15.31 6.43
N SER A 154 -19.30 14.83 7.52
CA SER A 154 -18.30 13.75 7.52
C SER A 154 -18.36 13.05 8.86
N ILE A 155 -17.82 11.84 8.96
CA ILE A 155 -17.82 11.15 10.26
C ILE A 155 -17.02 11.92 11.32
N ASP A 156 -15.92 12.57 10.95
CA ASP A 156 -15.18 13.46 11.84
C ASP A 156 -16.03 14.68 12.25
N HIS A 157 -16.79 15.26 11.32
CA HIS A 157 -17.74 16.32 11.65
C HIS A 157 -18.80 15.85 12.66
N ILE A 158 -19.52 14.78 12.34
CA ILE A 158 -20.64 14.26 13.13
C ILE A 158 -20.19 13.87 14.55
N LEU A 159 -19.05 13.19 14.68
CA LEU A 159 -18.61 12.65 15.97
C LEU A 159 -17.89 13.68 16.84
N PHE A 160 -17.11 14.59 16.24
CA PHE A 160 -16.12 15.39 16.97
C PHE A 160 -16.24 16.90 16.81
N ARG A 161 -16.75 17.40 15.68
CA ARG A 161 -16.69 18.84 15.37
C ARG A 161 -18.04 19.55 15.30
N CYS A 162 -19.13 18.81 15.22
CA CYS A 162 -20.47 19.39 15.10
C CYS A 162 -20.97 19.87 16.47
N GLU A 163 -21.57 21.05 16.51
CA GLU A 163 -22.24 21.61 17.69
C GLU A 163 -23.71 21.13 17.81
N ALA A 164 -24.14 20.20 16.95
CA ALA A 164 -25.48 19.63 17.04
C ALA A 164 -25.66 18.86 18.36
N VAL A 165 -26.88 18.93 18.91
CA VAL A 165 -27.24 18.36 20.23
C VAL A 165 -26.86 16.87 20.35
N GLY A 166 -26.91 16.13 19.23
CA GLY A 166 -26.59 14.70 19.21
C GLY A 166 -25.19 14.35 19.71
N GLN A 167 -24.20 15.24 19.57
CA GLN A 167 -22.88 15.00 20.18
C GLN A 167 -22.98 15.05 21.71
N ALA A 168 -23.57 16.12 22.26
CA ALA A 168 -23.70 16.28 23.71
C ALA A 168 -24.52 15.14 24.36
N GLU A 169 -25.54 14.62 23.66
CA GLU A 169 -26.32 13.45 24.12
C GLU A 169 -25.47 12.18 24.12
N VAL A 170 -24.80 11.85 23.00
CA VAL A 170 -23.97 10.63 22.89
C VAL A 170 -22.81 10.62 23.90
N TRP A 171 -22.17 11.77 24.14
CA TRP A 171 -21.04 11.86 25.08
C TRP A 171 -21.48 12.11 26.53
N GLY A 172 -22.71 12.55 26.77
CA GLY A 172 -23.26 12.77 28.11
C GLY A 172 -23.77 11.49 28.80
N GLU A 173 -23.98 10.41 28.03
CA GLU A 173 -24.36 9.07 28.54
C GLU A 173 -23.15 8.19 28.94
N LEU A 174 -21.92 8.68 28.79
CA LEU A 174 -20.66 8.01 29.17
C LEU A 174 -20.16 8.45 30.55
#